data_AF-A0A971RPW6-F1
#
_entry.id   AF-A0A971RPW6-F1
#
_cell.length_a   1.000
_cell.length_b   1.000
_cell.length_c   1.000
_cell.angle_alpha   90.00
_cell.angle_beta   90.00
_cell.angle_gamma   90.00
#
_symmetry.space_group_name_H-M   'P 1'
#
loop_
_entity.id
_entity.type
_entity.pdbx_description
1 polymer ?
#
loop_
_entity_poly.entity_id
_entity_poly.type
_entity_poly.pdbx_seq_one_letter_code
_entity_poly.pdbx_strand_id
1 'polypeptide(L)'
;LNARWSGDYCQVLGARADIPDLLAEAGIAVGVGRVALEAMACGRPVIIAGEYGTYGLLEAETLPLAREHNFSGRGAQLSTDPQTLAKILRGVLSDPDRAKEAARLAQETVQKHYSMDEKAREVLAVYAKALPDLFARRERGL
;
A
#
# COMPACT_ATOMS: atom_id res chain seq x y z
N LEU A 1 11.48 -18.13 -16.50
CA LEU A 1 11.47 -16.74 -17.00
C LEU A 1 12.89 -16.29 -17.34
N ASN A 2 13.79 -16.28 -16.36
CA ASN A 2 15.21 -15.90 -16.56
C ASN A 2 15.92 -16.75 -17.62
N ALA A 3 15.78 -18.09 -17.55
CA ALA A 3 16.35 -18.99 -18.56
C ALA A 3 15.75 -18.81 -19.97
N ARG A 4 14.50 -18.37 -20.07
CA ARG A 4 13.82 -18.17 -21.36
C ARG A 4 14.28 -16.88 -22.06
N TRP A 5 14.66 -15.87 -21.30
CA TRP A 5 15.01 -14.54 -21.81
C TRP A 5 16.49 -14.19 -21.60
N SER A 6 17.29 -15.12 -21.10
CA SER A 6 18.73 -14.97 -20.87
C SER A 6 19.10 -13.73 -20.04
N GLY A 7 18.45 -13.57 -18.88
CA GLY A 7 18.76 -12.46 -17.95
C GLY A 7 18.02 -12.56 -16.62
N ASP A 8 18.35 -11.67 -15.69
CA ASP A 8 17.82 -11.66 -14.32
C ASP A 8 16.57 -10.78 -14.19
N TYR A 9 15.50 -11.20 -14.87
CA TYR A 9 14.25 -10.45 -14.95
C TYR A 9 13.30 -10.70 -13.76
N CYS A 10 13.47 -11.82 -13.05
CA CYS A 10 12.61 -12.21 -11.93
C CYS A 10 13.46 -12.87 -10.85
N GLN A 11 13.46 -12.30 -9.65
CA GLN A 11 14.16 -12.84 -8.50
C GLN A 11 13.14 -13.18 -7.41
N VAL A 12 13.19 -14.42 -6.91
CA VAL A 12 12.34 -14.87 -5.80
C VAL A 12 13.19 -14.89 -4.54
N LEU A 13 13.02 -13.88 -3.69
CA LEU A 13 13.88 -13.68 -2.52
C LEU A 13 13.47 -14.51 -1.28
N GLY A 14 12.34 -15.21 -1.35
CA GLY A 14 11.79 -15.95 -0.22
C GLY A 14 11.25 -15.04 0.90
N ALA A 15 11.06 -15.61 2.08
CA ALA A 15 10.66 -14.84 3.27
C ALA A 15 11.81 -13.95 3.74
N ARG A 16 11.51 -12.69 4.02
CA ARG A 16 12.48 -11.64 4.35
C ARG A 16 11.95 -10.75 5.48
N ALA A 17 12.84 -10.25 6.32
CA ALA A 17 12.52 -9.35 7.43
C ALA A 17 12.91 -7.88 7.14
N ASP A 18 13.75 -7.67 6.13
CA ASP A 18 14.28 -6.39 5.64
C ASP A 18 13.43 -5.82 4.49
N ILE A 19 12.11 -6.00 4.56
CA ILE A 19 11.17 -5.46 3.57
C ILE A 19 11.29 -3.94 3.40
N PRO A 20 11.49 -3.12 4.46
CA PRO A 20 11.69 -1.68 4.29
C PRO A 20 12.90 -1.34 3.41
N ASP A 21 14.01 -2.08 3.57
CA ASP A 21 15.23 -1.85 2.79
C ASP A 21 15.01 -2.21 1.31
N LEU A 22 14.34 -3.34 1.05
CA LEU A 22 13.97 -3.74 -0.32
C LEU A 22 13.02 -2.76 -1.00
N LEU A 23 12.03 -2.23 -0.25
CA LEU A 23 11.11 -1.21 -0.78
C LEU A 23 11.82 0.13 -0.99
N ALA A 24 12.81 0.48 -0.16
CA ALA A 24 13.61 1.68 -0.33
C ALA A 24 14.51 1.66 -1.58
N GLU A 25 14.80 0.48 -2.13
CA GLU A 25 15.51 0.35 -3.41
C GLU A 25 14.56 0.20 -4.61
N ALA A 26 13.30 -0.17 -4.37
CA ALA A 26 12.33 -0.39 -5.44
C ALA A 26 11.99 0.90 -6.21
N GLY A 27 11.89 0.81 -7.54
CA GLY A 27 11.38 1.90 -8.38
C GLY A 27 9.86 2.04 -8.33
N ILE A 28 9.14 0.92 -8.22
CA ILE A 28 7.67 0.83 -8.15
C ILE A 28 7.33 -0.40 -7.31
N ALA A 29 6.34 -0.31 -6.42
CA ALA A 29 5.77 -1.45 -5.71
C ALA A 29 4.44 -1.87 -6.34
N VAL A 30 4.20 -3.18 -6.44
CA VAL A 30 2.94 -3.75 -6.94
C VAL A 30 2.40 -4.71 -5.89
N GLY A 31 1.20 -4.45 -5.36
CA GLY A 31 0.62 -5.29 -4.33
C GLY A 31 -0.66 -4.74 -3.73
N VAL A 32 -1.19 -5.41 -2.71
CA VAL A 32 -2.45 -5.07 -2.03
C VAL A 32 -2.27 -5.03 -0.51
N GLY A 33 -3.21 -4.35 0.16
CA GLY A 33 -3.31 -4.31 1.62
C GLY A 33 -2.05 -3.74 2.29
N ARG A 34 -1.43 -4.53 3.16
CA ARG A 34 -0.26 -4.10 3.94
C ARG A 34 0.97 -3.77 3.08
N VAL A 35 1.21 -4.52 2.00
CA VAL A 35 2.31 -4.24 1.08
C VAL A 35 2.17 -2.83 0.49
N ALA A 36 0.94 -2.41 0.17
CA ALA A 36 0.68 -1.06 -0.31
C ALA A 36 1.02 -0.01 0.76
N LEU A 37 0.57 -0.20 2.00
CA LEU A 37 0.86 0.73 3.10
C LEU A 37 2.36 0.85 3.39
N GLU A 38 3.10 -0.26 3.39
CA GLU A 38 4.55 -0.28 3.61
C GLU A 38 5.28 0.47 2.48
N ALA A 39 4.89 0.25 1.23
CA ALA A 39 5.47 0.95 0.08
C ALA A 39 5.13 2.45 0.07
N MET A 40 3.90 2.83 0.45
CA MET A 40 3.49 4.22 0.65
C MET A 40 4.37 4.89 1.71
N ALA A 41 4.63 4.22 2.83
CA ALA A 41 5.48 4.75 3.90
C ALA A 41 6.92 4.97 3.43
N CYS A 42 7.42 4.08 2.57
CA CYS A 42 8.74 4.18 1.94
C CYS A 42 8.82 5.21 0.79
N GLY A 43 7.74 5.98 0.54
CA GLY A 43 7.69 7.00 -0.50
C GLY A 43 7.80 6.42 -1.91
N ARG A 44 7.26 5.22 -2.13
CA ARG A 44 7.33 4.52 -3.42
C ARG A 44 6.05 4.68 -4.21
N PRO A 45 6.11 4.81 -5.55
CA PRO A 45 4.94 4.66 -6.39
C PRO A 45 4.34 3.26 -6.18
N VAL A 46 3.04 3.19 -5.93
CA VAL A 46 2.33 1.93 -5.65
C VAL A 46 1.28 1.67 -6.70
N ILE A 47 1.28 0.47 -7.27
CA ILE A 47 0.18 -0.03 -8.10
C ILE A 47 -0.60 -1.05 -7.28
N ILE A 48 -1.89 -0.80 -7.08
CA ILE A 48 -2.78 -1.78 -6.45
C ILE A 48 -3.15 -2.84 -7.47
N ALA A 49 -2.67 -4.06 -7.31
CA ALA A 49 -3.04 -5.20 -8.15
C ALA A 49 -3.06 -6.47 -7.31
N GLY A 50 -4.21 -7.14 -7.26
CA GLY A 50 -4.39 -8.42 -6.59
C GLY A 50 -5.55 -9.22 -7.17
N GLU A 51 -5.97 -10.27 -6.48
CA GLU A 51 -6.99 -11.22 -6.96
C GLU A 51 -8.30 -10.55 -7.43
N TYR A 52 -8.71 -9.45 -6.80
CA TYR A 52 -9.97 -8.77 -7.09
C TYR A 52 -9.89 -7.70 -8.19
N GLY A 53 -8.72 -7.50 -8.79
CA GLY A 53 -8.50 -6.47 -9.81
C GLY A 53 -7.45 -5.43 -9.42
N THR A 54 -7.37 -4.38 -10.24
CA THR A 54 -6.39 -3.30 -10.10
C THR A 54 -7.05 -1.92 -10.13
N TYR A 55 -6.61 -1.06 -9.22
CA TYR A 55 -6.90 0.38 -9.28
C TYR A 55 -5.85 1.15 -10.09
N GLY A 56 -4.79 0.48 -10.56
CA GLY A 56 -3.63 1.11 -11.16
C GLY A 56 -2.74 1.80 -10.12
N LEU A 57 -1.98 2.80 -10.58
CA LEU A 57 -1.14 3.65 -9.74
C LEU A 57 -2.00 4.36 -8.70
N LEU A 58 -1.53 4.45 -7.45
CA LEU A 58 -2.15 5.26 -6.40
C LEU A 58 -1.86 6.74 -6.63
N GLU A 59 -2.79 7.41 -7.29
CA GLU A 59 -2.76 8.83 -7.63
C GLU A 59 -4.08 9.50 -7.19
N ALA A 60 -4.23 10.80 -7.44
CA ALA A 60 -5.35 11.60 -6.92
C ALA A 60 -6.72 10.97 -7.23
N GLU A 61 -6.86 10.37 -8.40
CA GLU A 61 -8.09 9.76 -8.90
C GLU A 61 -8.39 8.39 -8.28
N THR A 62 -7.35 7.61 -7.99
CA THR A 62 -7.48 6.18 -7.64
C THR A 62 -7.31 5.93 -6.15
N LEU A 63 -6.53 6.76 -5.46
CA LEU A 63 -6.20 6.62 -4.04
C LEU A 63 -7.43 6.67 -3.12
N PRO A 64 -8.44 7.55 -3.32
CA PRO A 64 -9.65 7.55 -2.51
C PRO A 64 -10.42 6.22 -2.59
N LEU A 65 -10.58 5.68 -3.80
CA LEU A 65 -11.28 4.41 -4.05
C LEU A 65 -10.50 3.23 -3.47
N ALA A 66 -9.18 3.20 -3.69
CA ALA A 66 -8.34 2.16 -3.12
C ALA A 66 -8.43 2.17 -1.58
N ARG A 67 -8.47 3.35 -0.95
CA ARG A 67 -8.59 3.49 0.51
C ARG A 67 -9.93 3.00 1.04
N GLU A 68 -11.03 3.34 0.38
CA GLU A 68 -12.38 2.85 0.72
C GLU A 68 -12.43 1.32 0.79
N HIS A 69 -11.72 0.66 -0.12
CA HIS A 69 -11.63 -0.79 -0.19
C HIS A 69 -10.37 -1.38 0.47
N ASN A 70 -9.76 -0.65 1.43
CA ASN A 70 -8.60 -1.11 2.21
C ASN A 70 -7.42 -1.60 1.37
N PHE A 71 -7.19 -0.97 0.22
CA PHE A 71 -6.14 -1.31 -0.76
C PHE A 71 -6.19 -2.76 -1.24
N SER A 72 -7.35 -3.40 -1.17
CA SER A 72 -7.51 -4.83 -1.46
C SER A 72 -7.68 -5.13 -2.96
N GLY A 73 -7.89 -4.11 -3.79
CA GLY A 73 -8.30 -4.26 -5.18
C GLY A 73 -9.78 -4.57 -5.37
N ARG A 74 -10.54 -4.85 -4.30
CA ARG A 74 -12.02 -4.98 -4.39
C ARG A 74 -12.63 -3.68 -4.86
N GLY A 75 -13.64 -3.75 -5.72
CA GLY A 75 -14.28 -2.59 -6.32
C GLY A 75 -13.54 -2.04 -7.56
N ALA A 76 -12.38 -2.61 -7.90
CA ALA A 76 -11.67 -2.29 -9.13
C ALA A 76 -12.49 -2.67 -10.37
N GLN A 77 -12.39 -1.84 -11.41
CA GLN A 77 -13.02 -2.09 -12.70
C GLN A 77 -12.10 -2.80 -13.70
N LEU A 78 -10.80 -2.85 -13.41
CA LEU A 78 -9.78 -3.44 -14.25
C LEU A 78 -9.31 -4.78 -13.69
N SER A 79 -9.08 -5.75 -14.56
CA SER A 79 -8.48 -7.03 -14.23
C SER A 79 -6.96 -6.92 -14.04
N THR A 80 -6.38 -7.86 -13.30
CA THR A 80 -4.92 -8.00 -13.14
C THR A 80 -4.28 -8.88 -14.21
N ASP A 81 -4.84 -8.89 -15.42
CA ASP A 81 -4.24 -9.63 -16.53
C ASP A 81 -2.90 -8.99 -16.97
N PRO A 82 -1.98 -9.79 -17.55
CA PRO A 82 -0.65 -9.29 -17.92
C PRO A 82 -0.67 -8.09 -18.86
N GLN A 83 -1.63 -8.00 -19.78
CA GLN A 83 -1.72 -6.91 -20.75
C GLN A 83 -2.12 -5.60 -20.07
N THR A 84 -3.11 -5.65 -19.17
CA THR A 84 -3.53 -4.50 -18.36
C THR A 84 -2.40 -4.00 -17.47
N LEU A 85 -1.75 -4.90 -16.72
CA LEU A 85 -0.65 -4.51 -15.84
C LEU A 85 0.55 -3.96 -16.62
N ALA A 86 0.89 -4.54 -17.77
CA ALA A 86 1.97 -4.04 -18.61
C ALA A 86 1.65 -2.63 -19.16
N LYS A 87 0.40 -2.36 -19.52
CA LYS A 87 -0.03 -1.02 -19.98
C LYS A 87 0.12 0.01 -18.85
N ILE A 88 -0.35 -0.33 -17.65
CA ILE A 88 -0.24 0.55 -16.47
C ILE A 88 1.23 0.82 -16.16
N LEU A 89 2.05 -0.24 -16.02
CA LEU A 89 3.48 -0.13 -15.73
C LEU A 89 4.21 0.73 -16.75
N ARG A 90 3.97 0.55 -18.05
CA ARG A 90 4.58 1.40 -19.09
C ARG A 90 4.20 2.87 -18.92
N GLY A 91 2.93 3.14 -18.63
CA GLY A 91 2.45 4.51 -18.41
C GLY A 91 3.10 5.18 -17.20
N VAL A 92 3.33 4.43 -16.11
CA VAL A 92 4.05 4.94 -14.93
C VAL A 92 5.53 5.17 -15.25
N LEU A 93 6.18 4.22 -15.92
CA LEU A 93 7.61 4.29 -16.25
C LEU A 93 7.94 5.36 -17.30
N SER A 94 6.99 5.70 -18.18
CA SER A 94 7.18 6.76 -19.18
C SER A 94 7.02 8.17 -18.61
N ASP A 95 6.51 8.31 -17.39
CA ASP A 95 6.25 9.60 -16.75
C ASP A 95 6.77 9.61 -15.29
N PRO A 96 8.07 9.86 -15.09
CA PRO A 96 8.68 9.84 -13.76
C PRO A 96 8.13 10.91 -12.81
N ASP A 97 7.65 12.04 -13.33
CA ASP A 97 7.14 13.13 -12.51
C ASP A 97 5.75 12.80 -11.97
N ARG A 98 4.88 12.22 -12.80
CA ARG A 98 3.62 11.62 -12.33
C ARG A 98 3.86 10.55 -11.27
N ALA A 99 4.84 9.67 -11.48
CA ALA A 99 5.16 8.61 -10.53
C ALA A 99 5.61 9.18 -9.17
N LYS A 100 6.45 10.23 -9.16
CA LYS A 100 6.89 10.92 -7.94
C LYS A 100 5.74 11.62 -7.23
N GLU A 101 4.86 12.29 -7.96
CA GLU A 101 3.72 12.98 -7.37
C GLU A 101 2.73 11.99 -6.73
N ALA A 102 2.45 10.89 -7.42
CA ALA A 102 1.67 9.78 -6.88
C ALA A 102 2.30 9.21 -5.60
N ALA A 103 3.62 8.98 -5.59
CA ALA A 103 4.34 8.50 -4.41
C ALA A 103 4.25 9.49 -3.23
N ARG A 104 4.41 10.79 -3.50
CA ARG A 104 4.29 11.85 -2.48
C ARG A 104 2.89 11.88 -1.88
N LEU A 105 1.86 11.89 -2.72
CA LEU A 105 0.46 11.87 -2.27
C LEU A 105 0.17 10.64 -1.41
N ALA A 106 0.65 9.47 -1.84
CA ALA A 106 0.42 8.21 -1.14
C ALA A 106 1.17 8.19 0.21
N GLN A 107 2.39 8.73 0.27
CA GLN A 107 3.14 8.88 1.51
C GLN A 107 2.47 9.85 2.50
N GLU A 108 2.02 11.00 2.04
CA GLU A 108 1.26 11.95 2.86
C GLU A 108 -0.02 11.31 3.41
N THR A 109 -0.71 10.51 2.58
CA THR A 109 -1.91 9.77 2.98
C THR A 109 -1.63 8.75 4.08
N VAL A 110 -0.59 7.93 3.96
CA VAL A 110 -0.29 6.91 4.96
C VAL A 110 0.13 7.54 6.29
N GLN A 111 0.92 8.61 6.25
CA GLN A 111 1.32 9.36 7.45
C GLN A 111 0.11 9.97 8.17
N LYS A 112 -0.85 10.50 7.40
CA LYS A 112 -2.01 11.19 7.96
C LYS A 112 -3.09 10.26 8.51
N HIS A 113 -3.27 9.08 7.92
CA HIS A 113 -4.45 8.24 8.18
C HIS A 113 -4.12 6.84 8.71
N TYR A 114 -2.86 6.44 8.70
CA TYR A 114 -2.40 5.10 9.07
C TYR A 114 -1.21 5.15 10.03
N SER A 115 -1.03 6.28 10.73
CA SER A 115 -0.03 6.37 11.81
C SER A 115 -0.36 5.38 12.93
N MET A 116 0.67 4.77 13.51
CA MET A 116 0.47 3.81 14.61
C MET A 116 -0.25 4.43 15.79
N ASP A 117 0.08 5.69 16.13
CA ASP A 117 -0.56 6.39 17.24
C ASP A 117 -2.06 6.61 17.02
N GLU A 118 -2.45 7.00 15.81
CA GLU A 118 -3.86 7.19 15.47
C GLU A 118 -4.61 5.86 15.48
N LYS A 119 -4.05 4.81 14.88
CA LYS A 119 -4.68 3.49 14.88
C LYS A 119 -4.76 2.86 16.27
N ALA A 120 -3.73 3.02 17.10
CA ALA A 120 -3.78 2.62 18.49
C ALA A 120 -4.90 3.36 19.24
N ARG A 121 -5.03 4.68 19.04
CA ARG A 121 -6.11 5.48 19.63
C ARG A 121 -7.50 5.02 19.17
N GLU A 122 -7.70 4.77 17.88
CA GLU A 122 -8.97 4.25 17.34
C GLU A 122 -9.34 2.90 17.95
N VAL A 123 -8.39 1.97 18.02
CA VAL A 123 -8.60 0.64 18.61
C VAL A 123 -8.93 0.75 20.09
N LEU A 124 -8.20 1.58 20.84
CA LEU A 124 -8.48 1.84 22.26
C LEU A 124 -9.87 2.47 22.46
N ALA A 125 -10.30 3.37 21.58
CA ALA A 125 -11.63 3.97 21.65
C ALA A 125 -12.75 2.93 21.44
N VAL A 126 -12.54 1.92 20.59
CA VAL A 126 -13.48 0.79 20.46
C VAL A 126 -13.51 -0.03 21.74
N TYR A 127 -12.35 -0.37 22.32
CA TYR A 127 -12.30 -1.12 23.58
C TYR A 127 -12.93 -0.35 24.75
N ALA A 128 -12.75 0.97 24.82
CA ALA A 128 -13.36 1.80 25.85
C ALA A 128 -14.90 1.75 25.80
N LYS A 129 -15.50 1.62 24.62
CA LYS A 129 -16.97 1.44 24.47
C LYS A 129 -17.45 0.08 24.97
N ALA A 130 -16.65 -0.97 24.79
CA ALA A 130 -17.01 -2.32 25.19
C ALA A 130 -16.72 -2.61 26.67
N LEU A 131 -15.72 -1.95 27.26
CA LEU A 131 -15.22 -2.18 28.62
C LEU A 131 -15.07 -0.87 29.42
N PRO A 132 -16.14 -0.08 29.60
CA PRO A 132 -16.05 1.27 30.19
C PRO A 132 -15.42 1.28 31.59
N ASP A 133 -15.68 0.27 32.42
CA ASP A 133 -15.15 0.18 33.79
C ASP A 133 -13.63 0.01 33.85
N LEU A 134 -13.03 -0.65 32.86
CA LEU A 134 -11.57 -0.86 32.80
C LEU A 134 -10.86 0.46 32.50
N PHE A 135 -11.44 1.29 31.64
CA PHE A 135 -10.88 2.58 31.25
C PHE A 135 -11.16 3.68 32.29
N ALA A 136 -12.29 3.61 33.01
CA ALA A 136 -12.59 4.51 34.13
C ALA A 136 -11.69 4.31 35.37
N ARG A 137 -11.05 3.15 35.53
CA ARG A 137 -10.10 2.88 36.63
C ARG A 137 -8.74 3.54 36.40
N ARG A 138 -8.35 3.76 35.14
CA ARG A 138 -7.03 4.29 34.78
C ARG A 138 -6.93 5.82 34.90
N GLU A 139 -8.05 6.55 34.75
CA GLU A 139 -8.11 8.00 35.01
C GLU A 139 -8.08 8.35 36.51
N ARG A 140 -8.35 7.38 37.39
CA ARG A 140 -8.39 7.57 38.85
C ARG A 140 -7.10 7.22 39.58
N GLY A 141 -5.98 7.01 38.87
CA GLY A 141 -4.65 6.84 39.46
C GLY A 141 -4.53 5.61 40.36
N LEU A 142 -4.06 4.51 39.78
CA LEU A 142 -3.31 3.46 40.47
C LEU A 142 -2.01 3.23 39.71
#